data_AF-A0A9C9FYH6-F1
#
_entry.id   AF-A0A9C9FYH6-F1
#
_cell.length_a   1.000
_cell.length_b   1.000
_cell.length_c   1.000
_cell.angle_alpha   90.00
_cell.angle_beta   90.00
_cell.angle_gamma   90.00
#
_symmetry.space_group_name_H-M   'P 1'
#
loop_
_entity.id
_entity.type
_entity.pdbx_description
1 polymer ?
#
loop_
_entity_poly.entity_id
_entity_poly.type
_entity_poly.pdbx_seq_one_letter_code
_entity_poly.pdbx_strand_id
1 'polypeptide(L)'
;MDGGQTTQLLRSGDVKIFGDVHSIRDGQVYFQGGEQVKPDLIIFATGYRPFLDYVSDILLDPDTGTHVIMDRLQIIADKVFFSTSLRQPVSQ
;
A
#
# COMPACT_ATOMS: atom_id res chain seq x y z
N MET A 1 15.15 6.25 -18.12
CA MET A 1 13.84 6.11 -18.78
C MET A 1 13.10 7.41 -18.60
N ASP A 2 12.80 8.11 -19.68
CA ASP A 2 11.81 9.19 -19.62
C ASP A 2 10.50 8.55 -19.15
N GLY A 3 9.99 9.01 -18.02
CA GLY A 3 8.72 8.51 -17.48
C GLY A 3 7.65 8.66 -18.56
N GLY A 4 6.90 7.58 -18.81
CA GLY A 4 5.96 7.50 -19.92
C GLY A 4 4.79 8.48 -19.81
N GLN A 5 3.66 8.15 -20.43
CA GLN A 5 2.48 9.03 -20.50
C GLN A 5 2.04 9.61 -19.14
N THR A 6 2.15 8.84 -18.05
CA THR A 6 1.87 9.31 -16.69
C THR A 6 2.73 10.51 -16.30
N THR A 7 4.04 10.46 -16.51
CA THR A 7 4.94 11.56 -16.13
C THR A 7 4.70 12.79 -17.00
N GLN A 8 4.29 12.61 -18.26
CA GLN A 8 3.90 13.71 -19.13
C GLN A 8 2.64 14.42 -18.61
N LEU A 9 1.60 13.68 -18.22
CA LEU A 9 0.35 14.23 -17.68
C LEU A 9 0.55 14.96 -16.33
N LEU A 10 1.44 14.45 -15.49
CA LEU A 10 1.80 15.12 -14.24
C LEU A 10 2.57 16.42 -14.50
N ARG A 11 3.47 16.43 -15.50
CA ARG A 11 4.25 17.64 -15.85
C ARG A 11 3.43 18.69 -16.59
N SER A 12 2.46 18.29 -17.41
CA SER A 12 1.58 19.22 -18.13
C SER A 12 0.60 19.93 -17.20
N GLY A 13 0.31 19.34 -16.03
CA GLY A 13 -0.69 19.86 -15.10
C GLY A 13 -2.12 19.45 -15.44
N ASP A 14 -2.31 18.61 -16.48
CA ASP A 14 -3.62 18.04 -16.81
C ASP A 14 -4.15 17.15 -15.67
N VAL A 15 -3.24 16.58 -14.88
CA VAL A 15 -3.55 15.86 -13.64
C VAL A 15 -3.03 16.66 -12.45
N LYS A 16 -3.95 17.16 -11.64
CA LYS A 16 -3.62 17.83 -10.37
C LYS A 16 -3.15 16.81 -9.34
N ILE A 17 -2.01 17.10 -8.72
CA ILE A 17 -1.43 16.30 -7.63
C ILE A 17 -1.79 16.94 -6.30
N PHE A 18 -2.18 16.13 -5.33
CA PHE A 18 -2.42 16.53 -3.95
C PHE A 18 -1.44 15.82 -3.03
N GLY A 19 -1.24 16.37 -1.82
CA GLY A 19 -0.46 15.72 -0.77
C GLY A 19 -1.22 14.54 -0.14
N ASP A 20 -0.70 14.06 0.99
CA ASP A 20 -1.33 12.95 1.70
C ASP A 20 -2.72 13.30 2.21
N VAL A 21 -3.64 12.33 2.11
CA VAL A 21 -4.99 12.44 2.66
C VAL A 21 -4.90 12.38 4.18
N HIS A 22 -5.47 13.40 4.83
CA HIS A 22 -5.66 13.42 6.28
C HIS A 22 -6.96 12.72 6.69
N SER A 23 -8.08 13.05 6.04
CA SER A 23 -9.38 12.44 6.33
C SER A 23 -10.34 12.54 5.15
N ILE A 24 -11.32 11.64 5.11
CA ILE A 24 -12.46 11.72 4.19
C ILE A 24 -13.72 11.80 5.07
N ARG A 25 -14.50 12.86 4.94
CA ARG A 25 -15.73 13.09 5.70
C ARG A 25 -16.71 13.92 4.90
N ASP A 26 -18.00 13.65 5.05
CA ASP A 26 -19.08 14.38 4.36
C ASP A 26 -18.91 14.49 2.84
N GLY A 27 -18.35 13.44 2.22
CA GLY A 27 -18.06 13.40 0.78
C GLY A 27 -16.90 14.29 0.33
N GLN A 28 -16.11 14.82 1.27
CA GLN A 28 -14.96 15.67 1.00
C GLN A 28 -13.65 15.00 1.45
N VAL A 29 -12.59 15.26 0.70
CA VAL A 29 -11.23 14.83 1.02
C VAL A 29 -10.46 16.03 1.59
N TYR A 30 -9.90 15.84 2.78
CA TYR A 30 -9.06 16.82 3.47
C TYR A 30 -7.62 16.32 3.41
N PHE A 31 -6.71 17.13 2.88
CA PHE A 31 -5.29 16.80 2.78
C PHE A 31 -4.48 17.39 3.93
N GLN A 32 -3.31 16.83 4.24
CA GLN A 32 -2.45 17.32 5.32
C GLN A 32 -2.00 18.79 5.14
N GLY A 33 -1.95 19.28 3.89
CA GLY A 33 -1.65 20.67 3.57
C GLY A 33 -2.82 21.66 3.79
N GLY A 34 -3.95 21.20 4.32
CA GLY A 34 -5.15 22.02 4.55
C GLY A 34 -6.06 22.20 3.33
N GLU A 35 -5.60 21.80 2.13
CA GLU A 35 -6.41 21.78 0.91
C GLU A 35 -7.59 20.80 1.05
N GLN A 36 -8.71 21.13 0.39
CA GLN A 36 -9.96 20.38 0.43
C GLN A 36 -10.55 20.24 -0.96
N VAL A 37 -11.10 19.07 -1.27
CA VAL A 37 -11.80 18.80 -2.53
C VAL A 37 -13.05 17.95 -2.30
N LYS A 38 -14.07 18.16 -3.12
CA LYS A 38 -15.32 17.36 -3.13
C LYS A 38 -15.44 16.61 -4.46
N PRO A 39 -14.90 15.39 -4.57
CA PRO A 39 -14.97 14.62 -5.81
C PRO A 39 -16.32 13.88 -5.92
N ASP A 40 -16.72 13.56 -7.16
CA ASP A 40 -17.87 12.69 -7.41
C ASP A 40 -17.55 11.20 -7.13
N LEU A 41 -16.27 10.82 -7.21
CA LEU A 41 -15.78 9.45 -7.00
C LEU A 41 -14.38 9.45 -6.37
N ILE A 42 -14.14 8.51 -5.46
CA ILE A 42 -12.83 8.24 -4.87
C ILE A 42 -12.41 6.81 -5.23
N ILE A 43 -11.21 6.65 -5.78
CA ILE A 43 -10.63 5.35 -6.14
C ILE A 43 -9.45 5.07 -5.20
N PHE A 44 -9.55 4.01 -4.39
CA PHE A 44 -8.45 3.58 -3.53
C PHE A 44 -7.47 2.69 -4.31
N ALA A 45 -6.36 3.28 -4.73
CA ALA A 45 -5.23 2.59 -5.36
C ALA A 45 -4.02 2.49 -4.42
N THR A 46 -4.25 2.29 -3.11
CA THR A 46 -3.23 2.35 -2.04
C THR A 46 -2.44 1.04 -1.85
N GLY A 47 -2.49 0.15 -2.85
CA GLY A 47 -1.89 -1.19 -2.77
C GLY A 47 -2.81 -2.24 -2.14
N TYR A 48 -2.25 -3.43 -1.93
CA TYR A 48 -2.96 -4.60 -1.42
C TYR A 48 -2.23 -5.19 -0.22
N ARG A 49 -2.97 -5.83 0.68
CA ARG A 49 -2.40 -6.70 1.72
C ARG A 49 -2.44 -8.15 1.23
N PRO A 50 -1.39 -8.96 1.47
CA PRO A 50 -1.45 -10.39 1.22
C PRO A 50 -2.61 -11.02 1.99
N PHE A 51 -3.40 -11.85 1.32
CA PHE A 51 -4.49 -12.59 1.97
C PHE A 51 -3.90 -13.83 2.64
N LEU A 52 -3.76 -13.80 3.97
CA LEU A 52 -3.14 -14.87 4.76
C LEU A 52 -4.05 -15.35 5.91
N ASP A 53 -5.32 -14.97 5.90
CA ASP A 53 -6.25 -15.28 6.99
C ASP A 53 -6.39 -16.79 7.23
N TYR A 54 -6.25 -17.60 6.18
CA TYR A 54 -6.33 -19.07 6.23
C TYR A 54 -5.15 -19.76 6.93
N VAL A 55 -4.06 -19.04 7.22
CA VAL A 55 -2.91 -19.52 8.00
C VAL A 55 -2.75 -18.78 9.31
N SER A 56 -3.69 -17.89 9.65
CA SER A 56 -3.60 -16.99 10.81
C SER A 56 -3.32 -17.73 12.13
N ASP A 57 -3.91 -18.93 12.33
CA ASP A 57 -3.71 -19.78 13.51
C ASP A 57 -2.26 -20.28 13.68
N ILE A 58 -1.53 -20.45 12.58
CA ILE A 58 -0.12 -20.93 12.56
C ILE A 58 0.84 -19.73 12.63
N LEU A 59 0.33 -18.53 12.36
CA LEU A 59 1.08 -17.27 12.36
C LEU A 59 0.98 -16.52 13.69
N LEU A 60 0.56 -17.19 14.76
CA LEU A 60 0.54 -16.61 16.10
C LEU A 60 1.86 -16.90 16.81
N ASP A 61 2.42 -15.87 17.44
CA ASP A 61 3.46 -16.03 18.43
C ASP A 61 2.89 -16.87 19.57
N PRO A 62 3.47 -18.04 19.89
CA PRO A 62 2.88 -18.99 20.84
C PRO A 62 2.86 -18.48 22.29
N ASP A 63 3.68 -17.47 22.62
CA ASP A 63 3.78 -16.90 23.96
C ASP A 63 2.79 -15.75 24.17
N THR A 64 2.44 -15.04 23.09
CA THR A 64 1.62 -13.81 23.15
C THR A 64 0.28 -13.92 22.42
N GLY A 65 0.08 -14.91 21.56
CA GLY A 65 -1.11 -15.06 20.72
C GLY A 65 -1.28 -13.95 19.68
N THR A 66 -0.20 -13.21 19.37
CA THR A 66 -0.24 -12.10 18.41
C THR A 66 0.28 -12.53 17.04
N HIS A 67 -0.23 -11.93 15.96
CA HIS A 67 0.22 -12.26 14.60
C HIS A 67 1.68 -11.86 14.39
N VAL A 68 2.52 -12.81 13.93
CA VAL A 68 3.95 -12.63 13.59
C VAL A 68 4.13 -11.95 12.22
N ILE A 69 3.08 -11.37 11.64
CA ILE A 69 3.17 -10.69 10.34
C ILE A 69 3.88 -9.35 10.53
N MET A 70 5.22 -9.39 10.55
CA MET A 70 6.05 -8.22 10.36
C MET A 70 6.11 -7.94 8.87
N ASP A 71 5.76 -6.70 8.52
CA ASP A 71 5.97 -6.15 7.20
C ASP A 71 7.41 -6.46 6.75
N ARG A 72 7.52 -7.19 5.64
CA ARG A 72 8.72 -7.67 4.95
C ARG A 72 9.37 -8.98 5.45
N LEU A 73 9.07 -10.01 4.65
CA LEU A 73 9.98 -10.99 4.03
C LEU A 73 10.22 -12.35 4.69
N GLN A 74 10.00 -12.58 5.99
CA GLN A 74 10.10 -13.93 6.53
C GLN A 74 9.16 -14.14 7.72
N ILE A 75 8.32 -15.16 7.62
CA ILE A 75 7.65 -15.75 8.78
C ILE A 75 8.36 -17.08 9.03
N ILE A 76 8.97 -17.22 10.20
CA ILE A 76 9.56 -18.49 10.64
C ILE A 76 8.47 -19.26 11.39
N ALA A 77 7.61 -19.94 10.64
CA ALA A 77 6.79 -21.01 11.18
C ALA A 77 7.42 -22.33 10.72
N ASP A 78 7.57 -23.29 11.63
CA ASP A 78 8.21 -24.57 11.33
C ASP A 78 7.53 -25.22 10.10
N LYS A 79 8.27 -25.37 8.99
CA LYS A 79 7.84 -25.94 7.70
C LYS A 79 6.91 -25.08 6.81
N VAL A 80 6.67 -23.81 7.13
CA VAL A 80 5.87 -22.90 6.28
C VAL A 80 6.75 -21.80 5.70
N PHE A 81 6.77 -21.67 4.37
CA PHE A 81 7.55 -20.64 3.67
C PHE A 81 6.64 -19.78 2.78
N PHE A 82 6.74 -18.46 2.91
CA PHE A 82 6.13 -17.51 1.99
C PHE A 82 7.19 -17.01 1.01
N SER A 83 6.96 -17.18 -0.29
CA SER A 83 7.79 -16.60 -1.33
C SER A 83 7.03 -15.47 -2.00
N THR A 84 7.68 -14.31 -2.13
CA THR A 84 7.16 -13.23 -2.97
C THR A 84 7.99 -13.16 -4.23
N SER A 85 7.33 -13.08 -5.39
CA SER A 85 8.01 -12.85 -6.67
C SER A 85 8.35 -11.37 -6.84
N LEU A 86 8.95 -10.74 -5.84
CA LEU A 86 9.53 -9.41 -6.03
C LEU A 86 10.83 -9.61 -6.81
N ARG A 87 10.83 -9.29 -8.10
CA ARG A 87 12.06 -9.20 -8.88
C ARG A 87 13.00 -8.26 -8.13
N GLN A 88 14.12 -8.78 -7.64
CA GLN A 88 15.20 -7.93 -7.18
C GLN A 88 15.62 -7.06 -8.37
N PRO A 89 15.78 -5.74 -8.20
CA PRO A 89 16.46 -4.95 -9.21
C PRO A 89 17.87 -5.54 -9.35
N VAL A 90 18.19 -6.02 -10.55
CA VAL A 90 19.55 -6.46 -10.88
C VAL A 90 20.41 -5.20 -10.84
N SER A 91 21.19 -5.04 -9.78
CA SER A 91 22.28 -4.06 -9.74
C SER A 91 23.31 -4.47 -10.79
N GLN A 92 23.48 -3.66 -11.83
CA GLN A 92 24.70 -3.66 -12.66
C GLN A 92 25.60 -2.52 -12.19
#